data_AF-A0AAV6YKD8-F1
#
_entry.id   AF-A0AAV6YKD8-F1
#
_cell.length_a   1.000
_cell.length_b   1.000
_cell.length_c   1.000
_cell.angle_alpha   90.00
_cell.angle_beta   90.00
_cell.angle_gamma   90.00
#
_symmetry.space_group_name_H-M   'P 1'
#
loop_
_entity.id
_entity.type
_entity.pdbx_description
1 polymer ?
#
loop_
_entity_poly.entity_id
_entity_poly.type
_entity_poly.pdbx_seq_one_letter_code
_entity_poly.pdbx_strand_id
1 'polypeptide(L)'
;MSSCVSSTEPALSSFSTVDLLRKRLHEKIEESRGQVSNKTLSTEEIEIRRQRRKQERERKKRKRKELKKVATQEVPPVEIKTEDATEEIAQPPIVFNKVEVHDEPLNKVSKKKERRQSVKGNITPMTGKNYKQLLSRLEARKSKLEELRAKDLEKATEFEKKIKWTNVLYKAEGLKIKDDEGMLKTALKRKEKRKEQRKKRWDKRLQNTAEKIQQRQDKRSRNINKKKVAKLEKKKNRARKRGRIMPEDLAKANVK
;
A
#
# COMPACT_ATOMS: atom_id res chain seq x y z
N MET A 1 86.32 -27.64 -12.14
CA MET A 1 86.34 -26.69 -11.01
C MET A 1 85.59 -25.45 -11.47
N SER A 2 84.43 -25.03 -10.97
CA SER A 2 83.62 -25.45 -9.84
C SER A 2 82.16 -25.10 -10.18
N SER A 3 81.25 -26.00 -9.84
CA SER A 3 79.80 -25.83 -9.91
C SER A 3 79.30 -25.04 -8.71
N CYS A 4 78.56 -23.94 -8.92
CA CYS A 4 77.77 -23.29 -7.88
C CYS A 4 76.29 -23.35 -8.26
N VAL A 5 75.58 -24.32 -7.68
CA VAL A 5 74.11 -24.40 -7.67
C VAL A 5 73.62 -23.38 -6.65
N SER A 6 72.98 -22.30 -7.13
CA SER A 6 72.28 -21.35 -6.29
C SER A 6 70.92 -21.92 -5.91
N SER A 7 70.88 -22.60 -4.76
CA SER A 7 69.66 -23.00 -4.07
C SER A 7 68.89 -21.74 -3.65
N THR A 8 67.71 -21.52 -4.25
CA THR A 8 66.76 -20.50 -3.78
C THR A 8 65.85 -21.14 -2.75
N GLU A 9 66.23 -21.02 -1.48
CA GLU A 9 65.32 -21.35 -0.38
C GLU A 9 64.15 -20.34 -0.38
N PRO A 10 62.89 -20.80 -0.32
CA PRO A 10 61.77 -19.89 -0.15
C PRO A 10 61.86 -19.30 1.26
N ALA A 11 62.20 -18.01 1.32
CA ALA A 11 62.14 -17.21 2.53
C ALA A 11 60.82 -17.49 3.24
N LEU A 12 60.90 -18.08 4.43
CA LEU A 12 59.78 -18.31 5.33
C LEU A 12 59.16 -16.96 5.64
N SER A 13 58.17 -16.59 4.84
CA SER A 13 57.41 -15.35 4.96
C SER A 13 56.84 -15.31 6.37
N SER A 14 57.27 -14.33 7.16
CA SER A 14 56.76 -14.06 8.49
C SER A 14 55.23 -13.97 8.42
N PHE A 15 54.54 -15.01 8.88
CA PHE A 15 53.08 -14.97 9.03
C PHE A 15 52.76 -13.93 10.11
N SER A 16 52.55 -12.69 9.68
CA SER A 16 52.21 -11.62 10.58
C SER A 16 50.82 -11.90 11.15
N THR A 17 50.65 -11.67 12.45
CA THR A 17 49.35 -11.74 13.12
C THR A 17 48.30 -10.86 12.42
N VAL A 18 48.75 -9.80 11.77
CA VAL A 18 47.97 -8.90 10.92
C VAL A 18 47.42 -9.62 9.69
N ASP A 19 48.18 -10.49 9.04
CA ASP A 19 47.71 -11.23 7.86
C ASP A 19 46.70 -12.32 8.22
N LEU A 20 46.86 -12.96 9.38
CA LEU A 20 45.84 -13.86 9.95
C LEU A 20 44.55 -13.12 10.29
N LEU A 21 44.65 -11.92 10.85
CA LEU A 21 43.50 -11.05 11.12
C LEU A 21 42.82 -10.58 9.84
N ARG A 22 43.59 -10.21 8.82
CA ARG A 22 43.07 -9.85 7.49
C ARG A 22 42.34 -11.02 6.85
N LYS A 23 42.92 -12.23 6.90
CA LYS A 23 42.28 -13.45 6.41
C LYS A 23 40.97 -13.75 7.13
N ARG A 24 40.97 -13.72 8.47
CA ARG A 24 39.75 -13.90 9.29
C ARG A 24 38.70 -12.81 9.04
N LEU A 25 39.13 -11.57 8.82
CA LEU A 25 38.22 -10.47 8.48
C LEU A 25 37.57 -10.69 7.11
N HIS A 26 38.36 -11.08 6.11
CA HIS A 26 37.87 -11.40 4.78
C HIS A 26 36.87 -12.57 4.81
N GLU A 27 37.19 -13.63 5.54
CA GLU A 27 36.32 -14.79 5.75
C GLU A 27 35.00 -14.37 6.42
N LYS A 28 35.05 -13.56 7.48
CA LYS A 28 33.84 -13.00 8.15
C LYS A 28 33.00 -12.11 7.23
N ILE A 29 33.65 -11.32 6.37
CA ILE A 29 32.98 -10.47 5.38
C ILE A 29 32.29 -11.35 4.32
N GLU A 30 32.90 -12.43 3.88
CA GLU A 30 32.33 -13.36 2.90
C GLU A 30 31.17 -14.22 3.46
N GLU A 31 31.27 -14.62 4.73
CA GLU A 31 30.20 -15.27 5.47
C GLU A 31 28.97 -14.34 5.61
N SER A 32 29.20 -13.10 6.03
CA SER A 32 28.12 -12.10 6.19
C SER A 32 27.49 -11.67 4.86
N ARG A 33 28.26 -11.68 3.77
CA ARG A 33 27.74 -11.48 2.40
C ARG A 33 26.78 -12.59 1.97
N GLY A 34 26.92 -13.80 2.51
CA GLY A 34 26.03 -14.93 2.24
C GLY A 34 24.63 -14.82 2.85
N GLN A 35 24.47 -14.05 3.93
CA GLN A 35 23.17 -13.88 4.59
C GLN A 35 22.21 -12.91 3.88
N VAL A 36 22.69 -12.19 2.85
CA VAL A 36 21.86 -11.29 2.03
C VAL A 36 21.90 -11.71 0.56
N SER A 37 21.41 -12.93 0.30
CA SER A 37 20.71 -13.36 -0.92
C SER A 37 21.38 -13.09 -2.28
N ASN A 38 22.69 -13.31 -2.46
CA ASN A 38 23.31 -13.29 -3.81
C ASN A 38 24.52 -14.24 -3.95
N LYS A 39 24.50 -15.43 -3.33
CA LYS A 39 25.64 -16.36 -3.41
C LYS A 39 25.59 -17.31 -4.63
N THR A 40 24.63 -17.11 -5.55
CA THR A 40 24.41 -18.00 -6.71
C THR A 40 24.43 -17.27 -8.06
N LEU A 41 24.81 -15.99 -8.10
CA LEU A 41 24.80 -15.21 -9.33
C LEU A 41 26.22 -14.85 -9.75
N SER A 42 26.55 -15.07 -11.02
CA SER A 42 27.84 -14.73 -11.62
C SER A 42 28.15 -13.24 -11.43
N THR A 43 29.42 -12.86 -11.39
CA THR A 43 29.86 -11.46 -11.31
C THR A 43 29.20 -10.59 -12.39
N GLU A 44 29.03 -11.16 -13.58
CA GLU A 44 28.33 -10.55 -14.71
C GLU A 44 26.85 -10.27 -14.43
N GLU A 45 26.14 -11.21 -13.79
CA GLU A 45 24.72 -11.05 -13.45
C GLU A 45 24.51 -9.97 -12.37
N ILE A 46 25.49 -9.81 -11.46
CA ILE A 46 25.50 -8.73 -10.47
C ILE A 46 25.70 -7.38 -11.16
N GLU A 47 26.60 -7.29 -12.14
CA GLU A 47 26.85 -6.09 -12.95
C GLU A 47 25.59 -5.69 -13.74
N ILE A 48 24.94 -6.64 -14.42
CA ILE A 48 23.68 -6.45 -15.15
C ILE A 48 22.58 -5.94 -14.20
N ARG A 49 22.47 -6.51 -13.00
CA ARG A 49 21.48 -6.08 -11.99
C ARG A 49 21.77 -4.65 -11.48
N ARG A 50 23.04 -4.28 -11.32
CA ARG A 50 23.44 -2.90 -10.96
C ARG A 50 23.10 -1.91 -12.07
N GLN A 51 23.39 -2.25 -13.33
CA GLN A 51 23.04 -1.43 -14.49
C GLN A 51 21.52 -1.24 -14.60
N ARG A 52 20.73 -2.31 -14.43
CA ARG A 52 19.26 -2.24 -14.41
C ARG A 52 18.73 -1.32 -13.31
N ARG A 53 19.29 -1.40 -12.09
CA ARG A 53 18.93 -0.49 -10.97
C ARG A 53 19.31 0.96 -11.26
N LYS A 54 20.43 1.21 -11.95
CA LYS A 54 20.88 2.56 -12.36
C LYS A 54 19.91 3.16 -13.38
N GLN A 55 19.56 2.39 -14.42
CA GLN A 55 18.58 2.80 -15.44
C GLN A 55 17.19 3.06 -14.84
N GLU A 56 16.72 2.22 -13.91
CA GLU A 56 15.43 2.40 -13.24
C GLU A 56 15.40 3.70 -12.40
N ARG A 57 16.49 4.00 -11.67
CA ARG A 57 16.63 5.25 -10.91
C ARG A 57 16.60 6.47 -11.83
N GLU A 58 17.27 6.41 -12.97
CA GLU A 58 17.25 7.49 -13.97
C GLU A 58 15.85 7.69 -14.57
N ARG A 59 15.13 6.61 -14.92
CA ARG A 59 13.72 6.70 -15.38
C ARG A 59 12.82 7.34 -14.33
N LYS A 60 12.95 6.96 -13.05
CA LYS A 60 12.18 7.56 -11.94
C LYS A 60 12.51 9.04 -11.74
N LYS A 61 13.78 9.43 -11.86
CA LYS A 61 14.19 10.85 -11.80
C LYS A 61 13.59 11.65 -12.96
N ARG A 62 13.60 11.14 -14.19
CA ARG A 62 12.99 11.78 -15.37
C ARG A 62 11.49 11.99 -15.17
N LYS A 63 10.76 10.93 -14.80
CA LYS A 63 9.32 11.03 -14.47
C LYS A 63 9.02 12.06 -13.38
N ARG A 64 9.83 12.12 -12.32
CA ARG A 64 9.65 13.11 -11.25
C ARG A 64 9.94 14.54 -11.72
N LYS A 65 10.90 14.73 -12.63
CA LYS A 65 11.17 16.04 -13.26
C LYS A 65 10.03 16.45 -14.19
N GLU A 66 9.50 15.52 -14.98
CA GLU A 66 8.34 15.76 -15.87
C GLU A 66 7.09 16.12 -15.06
N LEU A 67 6.74 15.33 -14.04
CA LEU A 67 5.62 15.65 -13.15
C LEU A 67 5.81 16.98 -12.43
N LYS A 68 7.05 17.32 -12.06
CA LYS A 68 7.35 18.63 -11.46
C LYS A 68 7.18 19.75 -12.49
N LYS A 69 7.60 19.58 -13.74
CA LYS A 69 7.43 20.57 -14.81
C LYS A 69 5.95 20.80 -15.14
N VAL A 70 5.16 19.73 -15.25
CA VAL A 70 3.71 19.79 -15.47
C VAL A 70 3.04 20.51 -14.29
N ALA A 71 3.37 20.16 -13.05
CA ALA A 71 2.83 20.84 -11.87
C ALA A 71 3.24 22.32 -11.74
N THR A 72 4.38 22.73 -12.30
CA THR A 72 4.78 24.16 -12.33
C THR A 72 4.16 24.91 -13.52
N GLN A 73 3.72 24.22 -14.58
CA GLN A 73 3.09 24.83 -15.76
C GLN A 73 1.56 24.92 -15.65
N GLU A 74 0.92 24.19 -14.74
CA GLU A 74 -0.55 24.18 -14.56
C GLU A 74 -1.10 25.26 -13.60
N VAL A 75 -0.38 26.37 -13.38
CA VAL A 75 -0.94 27.53 -12.68
C VAL A 75 -0.90 28.78 -13.57
N PRO A 76 -1.85 28.94 -14.51
CA PRO A 76 -2.24 30.27 -14.95
C PRO A 76 -3.09 30.92 -13.85
N PRO A 77 -2.88 32.21 -13.52
CA PRO A 77 -3.80 32.97 -12.68
C PRO A 77 -5.12 33.14 -13.43
N VAL A 78 -6.22 32.69 -12.85
CA VAL A 78 -7.58 32.97 -13.33
C VAL A 78 -7.97 34.35 -12.80
N GLU A 79 -7.89 35.37 -13.65
CA GLU A 79 -8.61 36.64 -13.47
C GLU A 79 -10.00 36.52 -14.12
N ILE A 80 -11.02 36.79 -13.32
CA ILE A 80 -12.42 36.86 -13.74
C ILE A 80 -12.64 38.26 -14.33
N LYS A 81 -13.00 38.34 -15.61
CA LYS A 81 -13.67 39.50 -16.21
C LYS A 81 -14.91 39.02 -16.96
N THR A 82 -16.05 39.48 -16.46
CA THR A 82 -17.34 39.51 -17.16
C THR A 82 -17.34 40.68 -18.14
N GLU A 83 -17.89 40.47 -19.35
CA GLU A 83 -18.91 41.30 -20.01
C GLU A 83 -18.99 40.98 -21.51
N ASP A 84 -20.18 40.49 -21.88
CA ASP A 84 -21.05 40.75 -23.04
C ASP A 84 -20.58 40.68 -24.52
N ALA A 85 -21.29 39.78 -25.21
CA ALA A 85 -21.94 39.87 -26.53
C ALA A 85 -21.21 40.48 -27.74
N THR A 86 -21.03 39.67 -28.78
CA THR A 86 -21.57 39.93 -30.14
C THR A 86 -21.39 38.70 -31.04
N GLU A 87 -22.43 38.40 -31.82
CA GLU A 87 -22.50 37.35 -32.84
C GLU A 87 -21.68 37.76 -34.08
N GLU A 88 -21.15 36.79 -34.84
CA GLU A 88 -21.22 36.78 -36.32
C GLU A 88 -20.70 35.47 -36.95
N ILE A 89 -21.22 35.20 -38.14
CA ILE A 89 -21.33 33.93 -38.87
C ILE A 89 -20.22 33.80 -39.92
N ALA A 90 -19.63 32.61 -40.13
CA ALA A 90 -19.05 32.21 -41.43
C ALA A 90 -18.76 30.69 -41.60
N GLN A 91 -19.61 30.03 -42.40
CA GLN A 91 -19.40 28.93 -43.37
C GLN A 91 -18.84 27.53 -42.95
N PRO A 92 -19.44 26.41 -43.44
CA PRO A 92 -19.05 25.03 -43.13
C PRO A 92 -18.12 24.40 -44.19
N PRO A 93 -17.28 23.41 -43.82
CA PRO A 93 -17.12 22.29 -44.73
C PRO A 93 -17.04 20.91 -44.03
N ILE A 94 -17.40 19.90 -44.82
CA ILE A 94 -17.26 18.44 -44.61
C ILE A 94 -18.50 17.77 -43.99
N VAL A 95 -19.42 17.40 -44.89
CA VAL A 95 -20.43 16.36 -44.66
C VAL A 95 -19.72 15.01 -44.63
N PHE A 96 -19.34 14.55 -43.44
CA PHE A 96 -19.21 13.11 -43.21
C PHE A 96 -20.61 12.57 -42.96
N ASN A 97 -20.97 11.53 -43.71
CA ASN A 97 -22.20 10.77 -43.55
C ASN A 97 -22.40 10.45 -42.06
N LYS A 98 -23.40 11.07 -41.41
CA LYS A 98 -23.76 10.75 -40.03
C LYS A 98 -24.35 9.35 -40.04
N VAL A 99 -23.54 8.35 -39.73
CA VAL A 99 -24.07 7.10 -39.19
C VAL A 99 -24.55 7.44 -37.79
N GLU A 100 -25.84 7.70 -37.66
CA GLU A 100 -26.51 7.79 -36.37
C GLU A 100 -26.54 6.40 -35.73
N VAL A 101 -25.40 6.00 -35.15
CA VAL A 101 -25.42 4.96 -34.13
C VAL A 101 -26.05 5.64 -32.91
N HIS A 102 -27.33 5.35 -32.66
CA HIS A 102 -27.97 5.67 -31.40
C HIS A 102 -27.36 4.83 -30.26
N ASP A 103 -26.08 5.04 -29.97
CA ASP A 103 -25.45 4.70 -28.70
C ASP A 103 -25.77 5.79 -27.66
N GLU A 104 -27.03 6.26 -27.64
CA GLU A 104 -27.46 7.11 -26.56
C GLU A 104 -27.38 6.26 -25.28
N PRO A 105 -26.60 6.68 -24.27
CA PRO A 105 -26.46 5.89 -23.05
C PRO A 105 -27.83 5.85 -22.37
N LEU A 106 -28.59 4.79 -22.60
CA LEU A 106 -29.90 4.51 -21.99
C LEU A 106 -29.92 5.10 -20.58
N ASN A 107 -30.78 6.11 -20.38
CA ASN A 107 -30.97 6.79 -19.12
C ASN A 107 -31.05 5.76 -17.96
N LYS A 108 -30.57 6.11 -16.76
CA LYS A 108 -30.57 5.17 -15.60
C LYS A 108 -31.93 4.49 -15.37
N VAL A 109 -33.02 5.18 -15.75
CA VAL A 109 -34.40 4.69 -15.69
C VAL A 109 -34.69 3.59 -16.73
N SER A 110 -34.27 3.73 -17.98
CA SER A 110 -34.49 2.71 -19.02
C SER A 110 -33.67 1.45 -18.76
N LYS A 111 -32.39 1.58 -18.34
CA LYS A 111 -31.58 0.44 -17.87
C LYS A 111 -32.22 -0.30 -16.70
N LYS A 112 -32.92 0.40 -15.80
CA LYS A 112 -33.64 -0.23 -14.68
C LYS A 112 -34.89 -0.96 -15.16
N LYS A 113 -35.58 -0.47 -16.20
CA LYS A 113 -36.73 -1.15 -16.83
C LYS A 113 -36.30 -2.42 -17.54
N GLU A 114 -35.25 -2.37 -18.37
CA GLU A 114 -34.67 -3.56 -19.03
C GLU A 114 -34.23 -4.62 -18.02
N ARG A 115 -33.57 -4.21 -16.94
CA ARG A 115 -33.18 -5.11 -15.85
C ARG A 115 -34.36 -5.72 -15.09
N ARG A 116 -35.53 -5.10 -15.11
CA ARG A 116 -36.76 -5.68 -14.53
C ARG A 116 -37.40 -6.67 -15.50
N GLN A 117 -37.38 -6.35 -16.79
CA GLN A 117 -37.90 -7.23 -17.84
C GLN A 117 -37.06 -8.50 -18.02
N SER A 118 -35.74 -8.44 -17.78
CA SER A 118 -34.87 -9.62 -17.84
C SER A 118 -34.95 -10.54 -16.61
N VAL A 119 -35.71 -10.16 -15.57
CA VAL A 119 -35.92 -10.97 -14.36
C VAL A 119 -37.06 -11.95 -14.61
N LYS A 120 -36.72 -13.24 -14.67
CA LYS A 120 -37.68 -14.32 -14.92
C LYS A 120 -38.62 -14.48 -13.73
N GLY A 121 -39.91 -14.63 -14.03
CA GLY A 121 -40.97 -14.86 -13.04
C GLY A 121 -41.17 -13.73 -12.03
N ASN A 122 -40.76 -12.49 -12.36
CA ASN A 122 -40.87 -11.29 -11.49
C ASN A 122 -40.17 -11.40 -10.12
N ILE A 123 -39.41 -12.48 -9.88
CA ILE A 123 -38.70 -12.73 -8.63
C ILE A 123 -37.23 -12.38 -8.83
N THR A 124 -36.75 -11.35 -8.13
CA THR A 124 -35.35 -10.93 -8.22
C THR A 124 -34.43 -12.06 -7.71
N PRO A 125 -33.41 -12.49 -8.48
CA PRO A 125 -32.51 -13.54 -8.05
C PRO A 125 -31.66 -13.12 -6.84
N MET A 126 -31.45 -14.05 -5.89
CA MET A 126 -30.66 -13.83 -4.67
C MET A 126 -29.18 -14.04 -4.96
N THR A 127 -28.63 -13.10 -5.73
CA THR A 127 -27.25 -13.14 -6.22
C THR A 127 -26.39 -12.01 -5.61
N GLY A 128 -25.07 -12.21 -5.65
CA GLY A 128 -24.09 -11.19 -5.27
C GLY A 128 -23.38 -11.42 -3.92
N LYS A 129 -22.74 -10.34 -3.42
CA LYS A 129 -21.89 -10.32 -2.21
C LYS A 129 -22.36 -9.29 -1.16
N ASN A 130 -23.58 -8.78 -1.32
CA ASN A 130 -24.22 -7.84 -0.40
C ASN A 130 -25.04 -8.60 0.63
N TYR A 131 -24.36 -9.32 1.54
CA TYR A 131 -24.99 -10.22 2.49
C TYR A 131 -26.09 -9.58 3.35
N LYS A 132 -25.97 -8.28 3.68
CA LYS A 132 -27.01 -7.52 4.40
C LYS A 132 -28.31 -7.38 3.59
N GLN A 133 -28.18 -7.01 2.31
CA GLN A 133 -29.33 -6.89 1.41
C GLN A 133 -29.96 -8.25 1.12
N LEU A 134 -29.14 -9.30 0.98
CA LEU A 134 -29.65 -10.65 0.80
C LEU A 134 -30.41 -11.12 2.04
N LEU A 135 -29.90 -10.86 3.25
CA LEU A 135 -30.60 -11.22 4.48
C LEU A 135 -31.95 -10.50 4.60
N SER A 136 -31.98 -9.18 4.38
CA SER A 136 -33.21 -8.39 4.39
C SER A 136 -34.23 -8.85 3.35
N ARG A 137 -33.79 -9.22 2.15
CA ARG A 137 -34.69 -9.79 1.12
C ARG A 137 -35.25 -11.15 1.51
N LEU A 138 -34.47 -11.95 2.22
CA LEU A 138 -34.87 -13.28 2.68
C LEU A 138 -35.89 -13.15 3.81
N GLU A 139 -35.64 -12.27 4.77
CA GLU A 139 -36.58 -11.89 5.82
C GLU A 139 -37.90 -11.38 5.23
N ALA A 140 -37.85 -10.47 4.25
CA ALA A 140 -39.06 -9.98 3.57
C ALA A 140 -39.81 -11.05 2.78
N ARG A 141 -39.11 -12.07 2.25
CA ARG A 141 -39.77 -13.22 1.59
C ARG A 141 -40.47 -14.11 2.61
N LYS A 142 -39.83 -14.36 3.76
CA LYS A 142 -40.41 -15.14 4.85
C LYS A 142 -41.62 -14.46 5.43
N SER A 143 -41.53 -13.17 5.74
CA SER A 143 -42.67 -12.40 6.27
C SER A 143 -43.85 -12.41 5.28
N LYS A 144 -43.59 -12.20 3.99
CA LYS A 144 -44.64 -12.27 2.95
C LYS A 144 -45.28 -13.67 2.87
N LEU A 145 -44.50 -14.73 3.02
CA LEU A 145 -45.02 -16.09 3.05
C LEU A 145 -45.87 -16.35 4.30
N GLU A 146 -45.43 -15.87 5.46
CA GLU A 146 -46.18 -15.97 6.73
C GLU A 146 -47.48 -15.18 6.67
N GLU A 147 -47.47 -13.95 6.14
CA GLU A 147 -48.66 -13.14 5.90
C GLU A 147 -49.65 -13.82 4.94
N LEU A 148 -49.15 -14.46 3.88
CA LEU A 148 -50.00 -15.20 2.94
C LEU A 148 -50.55 -16.47 3.60
N ARG A 149 -49.77 -17.22 4.37
CA ARG A 149 -50.25 -18.40 5.09
C ARG A 149 -51.34 -18.07 6.11
N ALA A 150 -51.25 -16.91 6.74
CA ALA A 150 -52.27 -16.44 7.69
C ALA A 150 -53.60 -16.05 7.01
N LYS A 151 -53.55 -15.62 5.74
CA LYS A 151 -54.74 -15.23 4.96
C LYS A 151 -55.30 -16.40 4.15
N ASP A 152 -54.48 -16.94 3.26
CA ASP A 152 -54.84 -17.93 2.25
C ASP A 152 -53.72 -18.98 2.06
N LEU A 153 -53.97 -20.21 2.49
CA LEU A 153 -53.00 -21.32 2.37
C LEU A 153 -52.67 -21.65 0.91
N GLU A 154 -53.67 -21.67 0.02
CA GLU A 154 -53.49 -22.02 -1.39
C GLU A 154 -52.54 -21.04 -2.09
N LYS A 155 -52.79 -19.74 -1.96
CA LYS A 155 -51.94 -18.68 -2.52
C LYS A 155 -50.52 -18.73 -1.96
N ALA A 156 -50.35 -19.10 -0.69
CA ALA A 156 -49.04 -19.30 -0.10
C ALA A 156 -48.30 -20.48 -0.77
N THR A 157 -48.94 -21.63 -0.95
CA THR A 157 -48.32 -22.80 -1.61
C THR A 157 -47.97 -22.52 -3.07
N GLU A 158 -48.82 -21.79 -3.80
CA GLU A 158 -48.51 -21.34 -5.15
C GLU A 158 -47.30 -20.42 -5.20
N PHE A 159 -47.21 -19.48 -4.26
CA PHE A 159 -46.08 -18.56 -4.17
C PHE A 159 -44.78 -19.31 -3.84
N GLU A 160 -44.82 -20.30 -2.96
CA GLU A 160 -43.67 -21.19 -2.70
C GLU A 160 -43.27 -21.98 -3.94
N LYS A 161 -44.24 -22.56 -4.67
CA LYS A 161 -43.98 -23.27 -5.93
C LYS A 161 -43.32 -22.34 -6.94
N LYS A 162 -43.84 -21.11 -7.10
CA LYS A 162 -43.25 -20.08 -7.98
C LYS A 162 -41.80 -19.76 -7.59
N ILE A 163 -41.48 -19.62 -6.30
CA ILE A 163 -40.11 -19.40 -5.82
C ILE A 163 -39.21 -20.61 -6.14
N LYS A 164 -39.69 -21.83 -5.90
CA LYS A 164 -38.93 -23.06 -6.18
C LYS A 164 -38.59 -23.19 -7.67
N TRP A 165 -39.58 -23.04 -8.55
CA TRP A 165 -39.39 -23.15 -10.00
C TRP A 165 -38.50 -22.04 -10.57
N THR A 166 -38.68 -20.79 -10.13
CA THR A 166 -37.80 -19.70 -10.56
C THR A 166 -36.36 -19.91 -10.09
N ASN A 167 -36.14 -20.46 -8.89
CA ASN A 167 -34.81 -20.80 -8.41
C ASN A 167 -34.14 -21.88 -9.28
N VAL A 168 -34.87 -22.93 -9.66
CA VAL A 168 -34.38 -23.97 -10.59
C VAL A 168 -34.01 -23.36 -11.94
N LEU A 169 -34.87 -22.50 -12.50
CA LEU A 169 -34.62 -21.84 -13.77
C LEU A 169 -33.36 -20.96 -13.74
N TYR A 170 -33.18 -20.18 -12.68
CA TYR A 170 -31.97 -19.38 -12.50
C TYR A 170 -30.71 -20.21 -12.26
N LYS A 171 -30.81 -21.34 -11.55
CA LYS A 171 -29.69 -22.28 -11.40
C LYS A 171 -29.30 -22.90 -12.74
N ALA A 172 -30.28 -23.24 -13.59
CA ALA A 172 -30.05 -23.72 -14.94
C ALA A 172 -29.39 -22.66 -15.84
N GLU A 173 -29.76 -21.39 -15.69
CA GLU A 173 -29.08 -20.25 -16.33
C GLU A 173 -27.63 -20.06 -15.83
N GLY A 174 -27.25 -20.72 -14.72
CA GLY A 174 -25.91 -20.62 -14.12
C GLY A 174 -25.77 -19.56 -13.03
N LEU A 175 -26.88 -18.95 -12.59
CA LEU A 175 -26.85 -17.99 -11.49
C LEU A 175 -26.68 -18.70 -10.14
N LYS A 176 -25.66 -18.28 -9.39
CA LYS A 176 -25.38 -18.78 -8.03
C LYS A 176 -26.32 -18.14 -7.01
N ILE A 177 -27.45 -18.81 -6.77
CA ILE A 177 -28.45 -18.39 -5.77
C ILE A 177 -27.99 -18.69 -4.35
N LYS A 178 -28.14 -17.72 -3.45
CA LYS A 178 -27.71 -17.78 -2.05
C LYS A 178 -28.89 -17.46 -1.12
N ASP A 179 -29.66 -18.50 -0.83
CA ASP A 179 -30.90 -18.40 -0.04
C ASP A 179 -30.72 -18.91 1.40
N ASP A 180 -29.52 -19.34 1.79
CA ASP A 180 -29.26 -19.90 3.13
C ASP A 180 -28.92 -18.81 4.15
N GLU A 181 -29.81 -18.56 5.11
CA GLU A 181 -29.61 -17.55 6.16
C GLU A 181 -28.33 -17.77 6.98
N GLY A 182 -28.06 -19.02 7.38
CA GLY A 182 -26.87 -19.37 8.15
C GLY A 182 -25.58 -19.06 7.40
N MET A 183 -25.53 -19.40 6.10
CA MET A 183 -24.37 -19.10 5.25
C MET A 183 -24.22 -17.60 5.00
N LEU A 184 -25.32 -16.86 4.85
CA LEU A 184 -25.29 -15.41 4.70
C LEU A 184 -24.78 -14.71 5.96
N LYS A 185 -25.25 -15.11 7.14
CA LYS A 185 -24.80 -14.60 8.44
C LYS A 185 -23.30 -14.90 8.67
N THR A 186 -22.85 -16.12 8.38
CA THR A 186 -21.42 -16.47 8.50
C THR A 186 -20.55 -15.71 7.49
N ALA A 187 -21.01 -15.54 6.25
CA ALA A 187 -20.30 -14.76 5.24
C ALA A 187 -20.21 -13.27 5.62
N LEU A 188 -21.25 -12.72 6.24
CA LEU A 188 -21.26 -11.37 6.80
C LEU A 188 -20.21 -11.24 7.91
N LYS A 189 -20.21 -12.15 8.89
CA LYS A 189 -19.19 -12.20 9.96
C LYS A 189 -17.76 -12.28 9.41
N ARG A 190 -17.52 -13.12 8.39
CA ARG A 190 -16.19 -13.21 7.72
C ARG A 190 -15.80 -11.89 7.05
N LYS A 191 -16.76 -11.20 6.42
CA LYS A 191 -16.54 -9.89 5.76
C LYS A 191 -16.15 -8.83 6.80
N GLU A 192 -16.81 -8.82 7.95
CA GLU A 192 -16.51 -7.92 9.07
C GLU A 192 -15.16 -8.21 9.70
N LYS A 193 -14.84 -9.48 10.00
CA LYS A 193 -13.51 -9.90 10.48
C LYS A 193 -12.39 -9.42 9.54
N ARG A 194 -12.58 -9.55 8.22
CA ARG A 194 -11.58 -9.08 7.23
C ARG A 194 -11.42 -7.55 7.26
N LYS A 195 -12.51 -6.80 7.44
CA LYS A 195 -12.46 -5.34 7.58
C LYS A 195 -11.72 -4.94 8.86
N GLU A 196 -12.01 -5.60 9.97
CA GLU A 196 -11.37 -5.37 11.26
C GLU A 196 -9.86 -5.66 11.19
N GLN A 197 -9.46 -6.79 10.59
CA GLN A 197 -8.05 -7.10 10.35
C GLN A 197 -7.36 -6.02 9.51
N ARG A 198 -8.03 -5.50 8.47
CA ARG A 198 -7.50 -4.42 7.65
C ARG A 198 -7.34 -3.13 8.46
N LYS A 199 -8.34 -2.78 9.29
CA LYS A 199 -8.29 -1.63 10.19
C LYS A 199 -7.12 -1.76 11.16
N LYS A 200 -7.00 -2.88 11.89
CA LYS A 200 -5.87 -3.17 12.79
C LYS A 200 -4.51 -3.06 12.09
N ARG A 201 -4.38 -3.58 10.87
CA ARG A 201 -3.13 -3.47 10.10
C ARG A 201 -2.81 -2.03 9.73
N TRP A 202 -3.82 -1.21 9.43
CA TRP A 202 -3.64 0.21 9.13
C TRP A 202 -3.26 0.99 10.38
N ASP A 203 -3.94 0.76 11.49
CA ASP A 203 -3.67 1.40 12.78
C ASP A 203 -2.23 1.09 13.25
N LYS A 204 -1.80 -0.17 13.12
CA LYS A 204 -0.40 -0.55 13.39
C LYS A 204 0.60 0.19 12.51
N ARG A 205 0.29 0.43 11.23
CA ARG A 205 1.18 1.20 10.34
C ARG A 205 1.25 2.66 10.77
N LEU A 206 0.13 3.24 11.19
CA LEU A 206 0.07 4.61 11.69
C LEU A 206 0.89 4.75 12.97
N GLN A 207 0.70 3.85 13.94
CA GLN A 207 1.47 3.78 15.19
C GLN A 207 2.97 3.65 14.90
N ASN A 208 3.38 2.68 14.10
CA ASN A 208 4.79 2.49 13.73
C ASN A 208 5.39 3.73 13.04
N THR A 209 4.60 4.48 12.28
CA THR A 209 5.06 5.70 11.61
C THR A 209 5.24 6.82 12.63
N ALA A 210 4.27 7.00 13.53
CA ALA A 210 4.35 7.97 14.63
C ALA A 210 5.55 7.68 15.55
N GLU A 211 5.73 6.43 15.96
CA GLU A 211 6.88 5.99 16.76
C GLU A 211 8.21 6.29 16.08
N LYS A 212 8.35 5.99 14.78
CA LYS A 212 9.58 6.31 14.02
C LYS A 212 9.85 7.80 13.94
N ILE A 213 8.80 8.62 13.81
CA ILE A 213 8.92 10.08 13.82
C ILE A 213 9.39 10.55 15.19
N GLN A 214 8.76 10.07 16.26
CA GLN A 214 9.09 10.41 17.64
C GLN A 214 10.53 10.00 17.97
N GLN A 215 10.93 8.75 17.67
CA GLN A 215 12.31 8.28 17.89
C GLN A 215 13.36 9.16 17.19
N ARG A 216 13.06 9.67 15.97
CA ARG A 216 13.96 10.59 15.26
C ARG A 216 14.05 11.94 15.97
N GLN A 217 12.93 12.46 16.44
CA GLN A 217 12.90 13.72 17.20
C GLN A 217 13.59 13.58 18.54
N ASP A 218 13.37 12.49 19.27
CA ASP A 218 14.04 12.19 20.54
C ASP A 218 15.55 12.03 20.36
N LYS A 219 15.99 11.36 19.29
CA LYS A 219 17.41 11.28 18.95
C LYS A 219 17.99 12.68 18.69
N ARG A 220 17.25 13.53 17.97
CA ARG A 220 17.67 14.91 17.70
C ARG A 220 17.74 15.73 18.99
N SER A 221 16.74 15.67 19.86
CA SER A 221 16.69 16.40 21.13
C SER A 221 17.82 15.95 22.06
N ARG A 222 18.02 14.64 22.21
CA ARG A 222 19.15 14.06 22.98
C ARG A 222 20.50 14.54 22.45
N ASN A 223 20.70 14.54 21.13
CA ASN A 223 21.95 15.02 20.53
C ASN A 223 22.17 16.53 20.74
N ILE A 224 21.12 17.34 20.65
CA ILE A 224 21.19 18.77 20.94
C ILE A 224 21.54 19.00 22.42
N ASN A 225 20.89 18.30 23.33
CA ASN A 225 21.14 18.40 24.76
C ASN A 225 22.57 17.98 25.11
N LYS A 226 23.07 16.86 24.55
CA LYS A 226 24.47 16.44 24.69
C LYS A 226 25.44 17.53 24.20
N LYS A 227 25.17 18.17 23.06
CA LYS A 227 26.00 19.29 22.57
C LYS A 227 25.96 20.50 23.51
N LYS A 228 24.81 20.84 24.09
CA LYS A 228 24.67 21.93 25.07
C LYS A 228 25.48 21.62 26.33
N VAL A 229 25.31 20.42 26.90
CA VAL A 229 26.04 19.97 28.10
C VAL A 229 27.55 19.96 27.84
N ALA A 230 28.01 19.36 26.74
CA ALA A 230 29.43 19.34 26.39
C ALA A 230 30.04 20.75 26.21
N LYS A 231 29.27 21.72 25.68
CA LYS A 231 29.70 23.13 25.61
C LYS A 231 29.85 23.74 27.00
N LEU A 232 28.91 23.47 27.92
CA LEU A 232 28.98 23.94 29.31
C LEU A 232 30.15 23.29 30.04
N GLU A 233 30.34 21.98 29.93
CA GLU A 233 31.47 21.25 30.50
C GLU A 233 32.81 21.76 29.97
N LYS A 234 32.92 22.03 28.67
CA LYS A 234 34.14 22.61 28.08
C LYS A 234 34.43 24.00 28.66
N LYS A 235 33.39 24.83 28.90
CA LYS A 235 33.55 26.13 29.58
C LYS A 235 34.00 25.95 31.04
N LYS A 236 33.37 25.03 31.79
CA LYS A 236 33.76 24.69 33.17
C LYS A 236 35.21 24.20 33.26
N ASN A 237 35.60 23.26 32.39
CA ASN A 237 36.96 22.73 32.35
C ASN A 237 38.01 23.79 31.99
N ARG A 238 37.68 24.75 31.11
CA ARG A 238 38.54 25.90 30.85
C ARG A 238 38.69 26.82 32.07
N ALA A 239 37.62 27.03 32.84
CA ALA A 239 37.67 27.80 34.08
C ALA A 239 38.52 27.10 35.15
N ARG A 240 38.35 25.77 35.32
CA ARG A 240 39.19 24.95 36.22
C ARG A 240 40.67 25.01 35.84
N LYS A 241 41.00 24.88 34.55
CA LYS A 241 42.39 25.01 34.07
C LYS A 241 43.01 26.39 34.34
N ARG A 242 42.18 27.43 34.48
CA ARG A 242 42.61 28.78 34.87
C ARG A 242 42.62 28.98 36.40
N GLY A 243 42.42 27.93 37.19
CA GLY A 243 42.43 27.98 38.65
C GLY A 243 41.12 28.44 39.31
N ARG A 244 40.03 28.63 38.54
CA ARG A 244 38.74 29.05 39.12
C ARG A 244 38.00 27.84 39.70
N ILE A 245 37.73 27.90 41.01
CA ILE A 245 36.98 26.87 41.74
C ILE A 245 35.48 27.04 41.43
N MET A 246 34.82 25.96 41.01
CA MET A 246 33.37 25.98 40.73
C MET A 246 32.57 25.54 41.97
N PRO A 247 31.32 26.01 42.16
CA PRO A 247 30.46 25.58 43.28
C PRO A 247 30.25 24.06 43.34
N GLU A 248 30.24 23.38 42.19
CA GLU A 248 30.15 21.92 42.09
C GLU A 248 31.36 21.19 42.68
N ASP A 249 32.53 21.82 42.63
CA ASP A 249 33.76 21.23 43.15
C ASP A 249 33.82 21.39 44.68
N LEU A 250 33.29 22.50 45.21
CA LEU A 250 33.08 22.71 46.66
C LEU A 250 32.02 21.75 47.22
N ALA A 251 30.91 21.58 46.52
CA ALA A 251 29.88 20.61 46.90
C ALA A 251 30.43 19.18 46.92
N LYS A 252 31.30 18.80 45.96
CA LYS A 252 31.99 17.50 45.99
C LYS A 252 33.00 17.37 47.12
N ALA A 253 33.70 18.44 47.48
CA ALA A 253 34.65 18.44 48.58
C ALA A 253 33.96 18.32 49.96
N ASN A 254 32.73 18.85 50.08
CA ASN A 254 31.91 18.80 51.30
C ASN A 254 31.06 17.51 51.43
N VAL A 255 31.09 16.60 50.45
CA VAL A 255 30.37 15.29 50.49
C VAL A 255 31.30 14.19 51.02
N LYS A 256 32.21 14.54 51.93
CA LYS A 256 32.97 13.60 52.75
C LYS A 256 32.56 13.75 54.20
#